data_AF-A0A812T6E1-F1
#
_entry.id   AF-A0A812T6E1-F1
#
_cell.length_a   1.000
_cell.length_b   1.000
_cell.length_c   1.000
_cell.angle_alpha   90.00
_cell.angle_beta   90.00
_cell.angle_gamma   90.00
#
_symmetry.space_group_name_H-M   'P 1'
#
loop_
_entity.id
_entity.type
_entity.pdbx_description
1 polymer ?
#
loop_
_entity_poly.entity_id
_entity_poly.type
_entity_poly.pdbx_seq_one_letter_code
_entity_poly.pdbx_strand_id
1 'polypeptide(L)'
;EVWYAIQCGSIRPPEDGTDDFLDCHEQCGQIGPSIYTVNAQHIMPVTEQAGKMSWALMRHPDGLDCHLFISHAWQEGVFEFLSKVLHSWPRQARHAWCCMLANPQNLDISALLQSPRSSPFAQAIRASTFVLAVPNRRSSIYTRLWCAYEAYEAHELGKFILVASAPDDVRLYSAVACTTLAGLAGMFVGITLKSWLHHGLVAVAFFCIMAVSACASSLLQDPYVRVALNRIGSFSGTLMDPSCILKDSSTEDLPGIAAYEPRLRQHLFFLAAAVFFGLMEVDRIRGESRKQEALHLRRGFEGSIAQATCSQAEDAEKIRIAIGSRTDAVDHAIHVLLTAGMSTPTLREMDRAGISIEGAGGAEVALPFLFLAVFHFLSLVQLVLDIAFLRSVWQYWLWPGIPVAIRSLVILIIWWSPADERCFAFKMIAKVVSGYILISCPLLVFWEWSHDDITDQVAYTWCLGDISYNHVLDAGSHHYHHVSP
;
A
#
# COMPACT_ATOMS: atom_id res chain seq x y z
N GLU A 1 13.07 -23.35 -15.54
CA GLU A 1 14.28 -24.19 -15.62
C GLU A 1 14.55 -24.91 -14.29
N VAL A 2 14.80 -24.20 -13.19
CA VAL A 2 15.04 -24.82 -11.86
C VAL A 2 13.98 -25.86 -11.46
N TRP A 3 12.68 -25.54 -11.63
CA TRP A 3 11.60 -26.49 -11.32
C TRP A 3 11.71 -27.80 -12.10
N TYR A 4 12.00 -27.71 -13.40
CA TYR A 4 12.22 -28.88 -14.26
C TYR A 4 13.47 -29.65 -13.83
N ALA A 5 14.56 -28.94 -13.50
CA ALA A 5 15.81 -29.54 -13.03
C ALA A 5 15.64 -30.33 -11.72
N ILE A 6 14.76 -29.87 -10.82
CA ILE A 6 14.36 -30.62 -9.62
C ILE A 6 13.54 -31.86 -10.01
N GLN A 7 12.54 -31.70 -10.87
CA GLN A 7 11.65 -32.80 -11.29
C GLN A 7 12.40 -33.94 -12.00
N CYS A 8 13.40 -33.63 -12.83
CA CYS A 8 14.23 -34.62 -13.50
C CYS A 8 15.40 -35.13 -12.62
N GLY A 9 15.49 -34.66 -11.37
CA GLY A 9 16.51 -35.08 -10.40
C GLY A 9 17.93 -34.57 -10.72
N SER A 10 18.07 -33.52 -11.52
CA SER A 10 19.36 -32.84 -11.76
C SER A 10 19.74 -31.89 -10.62
N ILE A 11 18.75 -31.35 -9.90
CA ILE A 11 18.95 -30.65 -8.63
C ILE A 11 18.43 -31.56 -7.50
N ARG A 12 19.28 -31.86 -6.52
CA ARG A 12 19.00 -32.71 -5.34
C ARG A 12 19.58 -32.07 -4.08
N PRO A 13 19.00 -32.31 -2.90
CA PRO A 13 19.64 -31.83 -1.68
C PRO A 13 21.07 -32.32 -1.52
N PRO A 14 21.98 -31.45 -1.09
CA PRO A 14 23.34 -31.83 -0.72
C PRO A 14 23.33 -32.93 0.35
N GLU A 15 24.24 -33.89 0.22
CA GLU A 15 24.38 -35.01 1.18
C GLU A 15 24.84 -34.54 2.56
N ASP A 16 25.47 -33.37 2.65
CA ASP A 16 25.94 -32.76 3.89
C ASP A 16 24.83 -32.08 4.72
N GLY A 17 23.59 -32.06 4.21
CA GLY A 17 22.44 -31.47 4.88
C GLY A 17 22.47 -29.93 4.97
N THR A 18 23.38 -29.26 4.25
CA THR A 18 23.46 -27.79 4.24
C THR A 18 22.21 -27.14 3.66
N ASP A 19 21.48 -27.86 2.82
CA ASP A 19 20.27 -27.39 2.18
C ASP A 19 19.22 -28.50 2.05
N ASP A 20 18.43 -28.65 3.11
CA ASP A 20 17.34 -29.62 3.16
C ASP A 20 16.06 -29.05 2.51
N PHE A 21 15.97 -29.17 1.19
CA PHE A 21 14.78 -28.82 0.41
C PHE A 21 13.94 -30.06 -0.01
N LEU A 22 13.99 -31.17 0.74
CA LEU A 22 13.24 -32.40 0.44
C LEU A 22 11.82 -32.49 1.05
N ASP A 23 10.90 -33.03 0.24
CA ASP A 23 9.71 -33.86 0.55
C ASP A 23 8.54 -33.37 1.43
N CYS A 24 8.30 -32.07 1.59
CA CYS A 24 6.98 -31.58 2.04
C CYS A 24 6.26 -30.81 0.93
N HIS A 25 5.38 -31.52 0.21
CA HIS A 25 4.71 -31.11 -1.03
C HIS A 25 3.98 -29.75 -1.00
N GLU A 26 3.65 -29.19 0.16
CA GLU A 26 2.97 -27.88 0.24
C GLU A 26 3.89 -26.70 0.56
N GLN A 27 4.87 -26.86 1.45
CA GLN A 27 5.74 -25.75 1.86
C GLN A 27 7.02 -25.66 1.01
N CYS A 28 7.51 -26.80 0.48
CA CYS A 28 8.75 -26.79 -0.30
C CYS A 28 8.59 -26.09 -1.66
N GLY A 29 7.39 -26.11 -2.24
CA GLY A 29 7.08 -25.44 -3.50
C GLY A 29 7.19 -23.91 -3.46
N GLN A 30 7.11 -23.29 -2.28
CA GLN A 30 7.18 -21.83 -2.15
C GLN A 30 8.60 -21.32 -1.90
N ILE A 31 9.49 -22.12 -1.31
CA ILE A 31 10.86 -21.70 -0.99
C ILE A 31 11.88 -22.23 -1.99
N GLY A 32 11.82 -23.52 -2.31
CA GLY A 32 12.79 -24.17 -3.20
C GLY A 32 14.20 -24.32 -2.60
N PRO A 33 15.14 -24.88 -3.38
CA PRO A 33 16.54 -25.01 -3.01
C PRO A 33 17.20 -23.64 -2.78
N SER A 34 18.23 -23.62 -1.95
CA SER A 34 19.09 -22.46 -1.78
C SER A 34 19.77 -22.07 -3.09
N ILE A 35 20.13 -20.80 -3.21
CA ILE A 35 20.89 -20.31 -4.36
C ILE A 35 22.27 -20.98 -4.44
N TYR A 36 22.90 -21.37 -3.32
CA TYR A 36 24.12 -22.19 -3.34
C TYR A 36 23.92 -23.50 -4.13
N THR A 37 22.87 -24.25 -3.81
CA THR A 37 22.53 -25.51 -4.50
C THR A 37 22.23 -25.27 -5.97
N VAL A 38 21.38 -24.29 -6.29
CA VAL A 38 21.02 -23.97 -7.68
C VAL A 38 22.26 -23.55 -8.47
N ASN A 39 23.15 -22.77 -7.88
CA ASN A 39 24.37 -22.34 -8.53
C ASN A 39 25.27 -23.54 -8.87
N ALA A 40 25.55 -24.38 -7.87
CA ALA A 40 26.47 -25.51 -8.02
C ALA A 40 25.93 -26.60 -8.95
N GLN A 41 24.64 -26.93 -8.86
CA GLN A 41 24.05 -28.07 -9.57
C GLN A 41 23.39 -27.70 -10.91
N HIS A 42 23.18 -26.41 -11.19
CA HIS A 42 22.50 -25.97 -12.41
C HIS A 42 23.20 -24.82 -13.16
N ILE A 43 23.42 -23.67 -12.50
CA ILE A 43 23.99 -22.49 -13.20
C ILE A 43 25.42 -22.80 -13.68
N MET A 44 26.27 -23.33 -12.81
CA MET A 44 27.66 -23.68 -13.14
C MET A 44 27.75 -24.73 -14.27
N PRO A 45 27.08 -25.90 -14.20
CA PRO A 45 27.12 -26.88 -15.29
C PRO A 45 26.68 -26.34 -16.66
N VAL A 46 25.62 -25.52 -16.70
CA VAL A 46 25.12 -24.95 -17.96
C VAL A 46 26.11 -23.92 -18.51
N THR A 47 26.63 -23.03 -17.66
CA THR A 47 27.58 -22.00 -18.10
C THR A 47 28.97 -22.54 -18.42
N GLU A 48 29.38 -23.67 -17.84
CA GLU A 48 30.61 -24.40 -18.20
C GLU A 48 30.55 -24.84 -19.67
N GLN A 49 29.43 -25.43 -20.09
CA GLN A 49 29.20 -25.86 -21.47
C GLN A 49 29.18 -24.69 -22.46
N ALA A 50 28.80 -23.50 -21.98
CA ALA A 50 28.82 -22.26 -22.76
C ALA A 50 30.18 -21.54 -22.73
N GLY A 51 31.27 -22.19 -22.30
CA GLY A 51 32.61 -21.58 -22.29
C GLY A 51 32.90 -20.73 -21.06
N LYS A 52 32.31 -21.07 -19.90
CA LYS A 52 32.55 -20.46 -18.58
C LYS A 52 32.16 -19.00 -18.43
N MET A 53 31.39 -18.44 -19.38
CA MET A 53 30.85 -17.10 -19.26
C MET A 53 29.74 -17.02 -18.19
N SER A 54 29.37 -15.81 -17.77
CA SER A 54 28.22 -15.67 -16.86
C SER A 54 26.91 -16.04 -17.55
N TRP A 55 25.90 -16.42 -16.77
CA TRP A 55 24.58 -16.75 -17.30
C TRP A 55 23.98 -15.55 -18.06
N ALA A 56 24.13 -14.34 -17.52
CA ALA A 56 23.65 -13.12 -18.16
C ALA A 56 24.30 -12.89 -19.53
N LEU A 57 25.63 -13.05 -19.64
CA LEU A 57 26.34 -12.89 -20.92
C LEU A 57 25.97 -13.98 -21.92
N MET A 58 25.79 -15.23 -21.46
CA MET A 58 25.33 -16.35 -22.27
C MET A 58 23.96 -16.08 -22.90
N ARG A 59 23.04 -15.48 -22.15
CA ARG A 59 21.68 -15.16 -22.62
C ARG A 59 21.61 -13.86 -23.43
N HIS A 60 22.50 -12.92 -23.16
CA HIS A 60 22.51 -11.58 -23.75
C HIS A 60 23.95 -11.16 -24.10
N PRO A 61 24.49 -11.63 -25.24
CA PRO A 61 25.89 -11.37 -25.63
C PRO A 61 26.23 -9.88 -25.79
N ASP A 62 25.26 -9.07 -26.21
CA ASP A 62 25.42 -7.62 -26.39
C ASP A 62 25.31 -6.83 -25.08
N GLY A 63 24.98 -7.51 -23.96
CA GLY A 63 24.69 -6.88 -22.69
C GLY A 63 23.30 -6.22 -22.63
N LEU A 64 22.91 -5.79 -21.44
CA LEU A 64 21.66 -5.09 -21.18
C LEU A 64 21.89 -3.94 -20.18
N ASP A 65 21.14 -2.85 -20.34
CA ASP A 65 21.18 -1.73 -19.38
C ASP A 65 20.69 -2.18 -18.00
N CYS A 66 21.48 -1.92 -16.96
CA CYS A 66 21.15 -2.22 -15.57
C CYS A 66 20.23 -1.14 -15.00
N HIS A 67 18.95 -1.46 -14.77
CA HIS A 67 18.01 -0.52 -14.13
C HIS A 67 17.82 -0.84 -12.64
N LEU A 68 17.91 -2.11 -12.29
CA LEU A 68 17.67 -2.64 -10.95
C LEU A 68 18.88 -3.47 -10.48
N PHE A 69 19.38 -3.20 -9.29
CA PHE A 69 20.37 -4.04 -8.62
C PHE A 69 19.68 -4.88 -7.54
N ILE A 70 19.92 -6.19 -7.51
CA ILE A 70 19.31 -7.09 -6.53
C ILE A 70 20.34 -7.41 -5.43
N SER A 71 20.06 -6.97 -4.20
CA SER A 71 20.84 -7.27 -2.99
C SER A 71 20.19 -8.42 -2.24
N HIS A 72 20.89 -9.55 -2.10
CA HIS A 72 20.27 -10.80 -1.66
C HIS A 72 21.26 -11.79 -1.00
N ALA A 73 20.73 -12.82 -0.33
CA ALA A 73 21.53 -13.82 0.37
C ALA A 73 21.53 -15.18 -0.34
N TRP A 74 22.70 -15.81 -0.51
CA TRP A 74 22.79 -17.09 -1.24
C TRP A 74 22.15 -18.29 -0.54
N GLN A 75 21.90 -18.18 0.76
CA GLN A 75 21.22 -19.21 1.55
C GLN A 75 19.68 -19.16 1.42
N GLU A 76 19.13 -18.14 0.76
CA GLU A 76 17.69 -18.04 0.56
C GLU A 76 17.21 -19.06 -0.47
N GLY A 77 15.95 -19.47 -0.36
CA GLY A 77 15.35 -20.35 -1.34
C GLY A 77 15.06 -19.61 -2.65
N VAL A 78 15.39 -20.23 -3.77
CA VAL A 78 15.28 -19.63 -5.10
C VAL A 78 13.83 -19.31 -5.51
N PHE A 79 12.83 -20.06 -5.05
CA PHE A 79 11.42 -19.77 -5.36
C PHE A 79 10.90 -18.62 -4.51
N GLU A 80 11.29 -18.55 -3.24
CA GLU A 80 10.99 -17.40 -2.38
C GLU A 80 11.60 -16.13 -2.99
N PHE A 81 12.89 -16.20 -3.36
CA PHE A 81 13.61 -15.12 -4.02
C PHE A 81 12.91 -14.64 -5.30
N LEU A 82 12.62 -15.55 -6.23
CA LEU A 82 11.99 -15.20 -7.50
C LEU A 82 10.59 -14.60 -7.31
N SER A 83 9.79 -15.19 -6.41
CA SER A 83 8.46 -14.70 -6.08
C SER A 83 8.50 -13.26 -5.58
N LYS A 84 9.40 -12.95 -4.64
CA LYS A 84 9.59 -11.60 -4.10
C LYS A 84 10.13 -10.62 -5.13
N VAL A 85 11.15 -11.01 -5.92
CA VAL A 85 11.75 -10.15 -6.94
C VAL A 85 10.73 -9.79 -8.03
N LEU A 86 9.97 -10.77 -8.53
CA LEU A 86 8.97 -10.53 -9.57
C LEU A 86 7.79 -9.70 -9.07
N HIS A 87 7.32 -9.96 -7.84
CA HIS A 87 6.22 -9.19 -7.25
C HIS A 87 6.62 -7.74 -6.98
N SER A 88 7.84 -7.51 -6.50
CA SER A 88 8.35 -6.17 -6.14
C SER A 88 9.12 -5.48 -7.27
N TRP A 89 9.01 -5.97 -8.51
CA TRP A 89 9.72 -5.40 -9.65
C TRP A 89 9.27 -3.95 -9.91
N PRO A 90 10.16 -2.94 -9.85
CA PRO A 90 9.79 -1.56 -10.10
C PRO A 90 9.26 -1.38 -11.53
N ARG A 91 8.11 -0.73 -11.70
CA ARG A 91 7.46 -0.56 -13.01
C ARG A 91 8.35 0.11 -14.07
N GLN A 92 9.29 0.96 -13.65
CA GLN A 92 10.21 1.67 -14.53
C GLN A 92 11.46 0.85 -14.88
N ALA A 93 11.74 -0.24 -14.16
CA ALA A 93 12.91 -1.08 -14.40
C ALA A 93 12.61 -2.14 -15.48
N ARG A 94 13.53 -2.33 -16.44
CA ARG A 94 13.40 -3.37 -17.48
C ARG A 94 14.29 -4.57 -17.25
N HIS A 95 15.52 -4.34 -16.78
CA HIS A 95 16.50 -5.39 -16.55
C HIS A 95 17.12 -5.23 -15.16
N ALA A 96 17.53 -6.34 -14.58
CA ALA A 96 18.15 -6.38 -13.28
C ALA A 96 19.52 -7.07 -13.33
N TRP A 97 20.41 -6.59 -12.48
CA TRP A 97 21.67 -7.24 -12.18
C TRP A 97 21.51 -8.07 -10.90
N CYS A 98 21.86 -9.35 -10.97
CA CYS A 98 21.80 -10.30 -9.86
C CYS A 98 23.10 -11.12 -9.84
N CYS A 99 23.79 -11.15 -8.70
CA CYS A 99 25.17 -11.63 -8.65
C CYS A 99 25.35 -13.09 -9.07
N MET A 100 24.39 -13.97 -8.76
CA MET A 100 24.44 -15.39 -9.15
C MET A 100 24.31 -15.61 -10.66
N LEU A 101 23.72 -14.66 -11.39
CA LEU A 101 23.52 -14.75 -12.85
C LEU A 101 24.54 -13.91 -13.62
N ALA A 102 24.95 -12.77 -13.07
CA ALA A 102 25.75 -11.78 -13.78
C ALA A 102 27.26 -12.05 -13.70
N ASN A 103 27.74 -12.64 -12.60
CA ASN A 103 29.15 -13.00 -12.45
C ASN A 103 29.44 -14.38 -13.08
N PRO A 104 30.65 -14.60 -13.63
CA PRO A 104 31.04 -15.90 -14.17
C PRO A 104 31.32 -16.89 -13.04
N GLN A 105 30.37 -17.80 -12.78
CA GLN A 105 30.38 -18.68 -11.60
C GLN A 105 31.44 -19.81 -11.68
N ASN A 106 31.93 -20.12 -12.88
CA ASN A 106 32.99 -21.11 -13.10
C ASN A 106 34.41 -20.50 -13.11
N LEU A 107 34.54 -19.18 -12.94
CA LEU A 107 35.82 -18.48 -12.96
C LEU A 107 36.15 -17.91 -11.57
N ASP A 108 37.43 -17.77 -11.28
CA ASP A 108 37.89 -17.06 -10.10
C ASP A 108 37.71 -15.54 -10.30
N ILE A 109 36.74 -14.97 -9.59
CA ILE A 109 36.45 -13.53 -9.62
C ILE A 109 37.25 -12.74 -8.57
N SER A 110 38.14 -13.37 -7.79
CA SER A 110 38.90 -12.71 -6.72
C SER A 110 39.68 -11.49 -7.20
N ALA A 111 40.14 -11.51 -8.46
CA ALA A 111 40.78 -10.35 -9.10
C ALA A 111 39.82 -9.15 -9.27
N LEU A 112 38.53 -9.41 -9.51
CA LEU A 112 37.49 -8.38 -9.64
C LEU A 112 37.04 -7.82 -8.29
N LEU A 113 37.31 -8.52 -7.18
CA LEU A 113 36.93 -8.13 -5.83
C LEU A 113 38.05 -7.40 -5.06
N GLN A 114 39.23 -7.22 -5.67
CA GLN A 114 40.38 -6.58 -5.05
C GLN A 114 40.11 -5.17 -4.53
N SER A 115 39.21 -4.44 -5.18
CA SER A 115 38.73 -3.15 -4.72
C SER A 115 37.20 -3.13 -4.75
N PRO A 116 36.53 -3.03 -3.59
CA PRO A 116 35.07 -3.02 -3.52
C PRO A 116 34.44 -1.96 -4.43
N ARG A 117 35.07 -0.78 -4.54
CA ARG A 117 34.59 0.32 -5.39
C ARG A 117 34.70 0.05 -6.88
N SER A 118 35.65 -0.76 -7.34
CA SER A 118 35.75 -1.14 -8.76
C SER A 118 35.12 -2.51 -9.04
N SER A 119 34.58 -3.17 -8.03
CA SER A 119 33.93 -4.48 -8.16
C SER A 119 32.73 -4.42 -9.12
N PRO A 120 32.36 -5.55 -9.74
CA PRO A 120 31.16 -5.62 -10.58
C PRO A 120 29.89 -5.20 -9.81
N PHE A 121 29.86 -5.42 -8.49
CA PHE A 121 28.77 -5.00 -7.61
C PHE A 121 28.63 -3.47 -7.60
N ALA A 122 29.70 -2.74 -7.29
CA ALA A 122 29.67 -1.28 -7.24
C ALA A 122 29.39 -0.66 -8.61
N GLN A 123 29.92 -1.25 -9.69
CA GLN A 123 29.62 -0.80 -11.05
C GLN A 123 28.12 -0.98 -11.40
N ALA A 124 27.54 -2.12 -11.05
CA ALA A 124 26.12 -2.39 -11.27
C ALA A 124 25.21 -1.45 -10.46
N ILE A 125 25.56 -1.13 -9.21
CA ILE A 125 24.83 -0.14 -8.39
C ILE A 125 24.93 1.26 -8.99
N ARG A 126 26.11 1.67 -9.49
CA ARG A 126 26.26 2.97 -10.16
C ARG A 126 25.36 3.09 -11.37
N ALA A 127 25.28 2.03 -12.17
CA ALA A 127 24.41 1.98 -13.34
C ALA A 127 22.93 1.91 -12.98
N SER A 128 22.55 1.25 -11.89
CA SER A 128 21.15 1.06 -11.52
C SER A 128 20.46 2.35 -11.04
N THR A 129 19.14 2.40 -11.16
CA THR A 129 18.31 3.43 -10.53
C THR A 129 17.81 2.95 -9.17
N PHE A 130 17.49 1.66 -9.08
CA PHE A 130 16.92 1.01 -7.90
C PHE A 130 17.87 -0.05 -7.35
N VAL A 131 17.81 -0.23 -6.04
CA VAL A 131 18.35 -1.38 -5.33
C VAL A 131 17.17 -2.09 -4.66
N LEU A 132 16.98 -3.37 -4.93
CA LEU A 132 15.97 -4.19 -4.29
C LEU A 132 16.66 -5.12 -3.29
N ALA A 133 16.49 -4.81 -2.00
CA ALA A 133 16.89 -5.68 -0.91
C ALA A 133 15.86 -6.81 -0.78
N VAL A 134 16.31 -8.06 -0.89
CA VAL A 134 15.44 -9.24 -0.85
C VAL A 134 15.56 -9.91 0.52
N PRO A 135 14.59 -9.74 1.42
CA PRO A 135 14.58 -10.44 2.69
C PRO A 135 14.28 -11.92 2.46
N ASN A 136 14.79 -12.76 3.35
CA ASN A 136 14.52 -14.19 3.34
C ASN A 136 14.31 -14.71 4.77
N ARG A 137 13.69 -15.87 4.88
CA ARG A 137 13.41 -16.50 6.18
C ARG A 137 14.65 -17.03 6.90
N ARG A 138 15.79 -17.27 6.24
CA ARG A 138 16.96 -17.91 6.87
C ARG A 138 17.77 -16.93 7.71
N SER A 139 18.11 -15.76 7.18
CA SER A 139 18.73 -14.67 7.94
C SER A 139 18.52 -13.32 7.26
N SER A 140 18.77 -12.26 8.02
CA SER A 140 18.97 -10.94 7.41
C SER A 140 20.09 -10.99 6.38
N ILE A 141 19.92 -10.25 5.28
CA ILE A 141 21.00 -10.05 4.31
C ILE A 141 22.10 -9.15 4.89
N TYR A 142 21.78 -8.29 5.86
CA TYR A 142 22.73 -7.33 6.46
C TYR A 142 23.67 -7.95 7.50
N THR A 143 23.53 -9.24 7.82
CA THR A 143 24.58 -9.99 8.50
C THR A 143 25.73 -10.35 7.54
N ARG A 144 25.55 -10.15 6.23
CA ARG A 144 26.57 -10.36 5.20
C ARG A 144 27.21 -9.02 4.81
N LEU A 145 28.53 -8.95 4.93
CA LEU A 145 29.28 -7.71 4.76
C LEU A 145 29.23 -7.16 3.32
N TRP A 146 29.14 -8.02 2.30
CA TRP A 146 28.91 -7.58 0.92
C TRP A 146 27.55 -6.89 0.74
N CYS A 147 26.47 -7.41 1.34
CA CYS A 147 25.14 -6.76 1.27
C CYS A 147 25.10 -5.44 2.06
N ALA A 148 25.84 -5.36 3.18
CA ALA A 148 26.05 -4.10 3.88
C ALA A 148 26.81 -3.08 3.01
N TYR A 149 27.85 -3.51 2.29
CA TYR A 149 28.57 -2.67 1.33
C TYR A 149 27.68 -2.20 0.17
N GLU A 150 26.80 -3.06 -0.33
CA GLU A 150 25.82 -2.68 -1.36
C GLU A 150 24.88 -1.57 -0.86
N ALA A 151 24.41 -1.66 0.39
CA ALA A 151 23.61 -0.60 1.01
C ALA A 151 24.42 0.70 1.19
N TYR A 152 25.69 0.61 1.56
CA TYR A 152 26.61 1.75 1.64
C TYR A 152 26.78 2.45 0.28
N GLU A 153 27.13 1.71 -0.77
CA GLU A 153 27.33 2.27 -2.11
C GLU A 153 26.03 2.89 -2.64
N ALA A 154 24.89 2.23 -2.41
CA ALA A 154 23.57 2.75 -2.74
C ALA A 154 23.25 4.05 -1.98
N HIS A 155 23.59 4.13 -0.70
CA HIS A 155 23.42 5.33 0.12
C HIS A 155 24.24 6.51 -0.43
N GLU A 156 25.54 6.29 -0.65
CA GLU A 156 26.48 7.30 -1.15
C GLU A 156 26.06 7.86 -2.51
N LEU A 157 25.52 7.00 -3.38
CA LEU A 157 25.07 7.40 -4.70
C LEU A 157 23.61 7.90 -4.73
N GLY A 158 22.97 8.05 -3.57
CA GLY A 158 21.59 8.55 -3.47
C GLY A 158 20.55 7.63 -4.10
N LYS A 159 20.81 6.32 -4.21
CA LYS A 159 19.90 5.35 -4.84
C LYS A 159 18.66 5.10 -3.97
N PHE A 160 17.61 4.63 -4.64
CA PHE A 160 16.38 4.15 -4.02
C PHE A 160 16.57 2.69 -3.59
N ILE A 161 16.52 2.43 -2.28
CA ILE A 161 16.56 1.07 -1.75
C ILE A 161 15.13 0.65 -1.40
N LEU A 162 14.63 -0.38 -2.07
CA LEU A 162 13.30 -0.96 -1.88
C LEU A 162 13.42 -2.30 -1.15
N VAL A 163 12.42 -2.67 -0.37
CA VAL A 163 12.32 -4.00 0.24
C VAL A 163 11.40 -4.87 -0.60
N ALA A 164 11.87 -6.04 -1.01
CA ALA A 164 11.05 -7.02 -1.72
C ALA A 164 10.04 -7.69 -0.78
N SER A 165 8.86 -8.01 -1.29
CA SER A 165 7.78 -8.67 -0.56
C SER A 165 7.16 -9.79 -1.38
N ALA A 166 6.70 -10.83 -0.70
CA ALA A 166 5.98 -11.92 -1.37
C ALA A 166 4.57 -11.45 -1.81
N PRO A 167 4.00 -12.06 -2.87
CA PRO A 167 2.60 -11.83 -3.23
C PRO A 167 1.67 -12.35 -2.13
N ASP A 168 0.68 -11.56 -1.76
CA ASP A 168 -0.32 -11.88 -0.73
C ASP A 168 -1.70 -12.19 -1.31
N ASP A 169 -1.79 -12.52 -2.60
CA ASP A 169 -3.06 -12.57 -3.35
C ASP A 169 -4.12 -13.45 -2.68
N VAL A 170 -3.77 -14.67 -2.27
CA VAL A 170 -4.72 -15.59 -1.61
C VAL A 170 -5.25 -15.03 -0.30
N ARG A 171 -4.36 -14.45 0.53
CA ARG A 171 -4.74 -13.81 1.79
C ARG A 171 -5.63 -12.60 1.54
N LEU A 172 -5.31 -11.83 0.50
CA LEU A 172 -6.03 -10.64 0.07
C LEU A 172 -7.46 -10.99 -0.36
N TYR A 173 -7.61 -11.93 -1.28
CA TYR A 173 -8.91 -12.40 -1.76
C TYR A 173 -9.77 -12.94 -0.62
N SER A 174 -9.20 -13.76 0.26
CA SER A 174 -9.91 -14.31 1.41
C SER A 174 -10.41 -13.23 2.36
N ALA A 175 -9.58 -12.24 2.68
CA ALA A 175 -9.98 -11.15 3.57
C ALA A 175 -11.04 -10.24 2.95
N VAL A 176 -10.89 -9.85 1.69
CA VAL A 176 -11.88 -9.04 0.96
C VAL A 176 -13.20 -9.79 0.85
N ALA A 177 -13.17 -11.10 0.55
CA ALA A 177 -14.36 -11.94 0.50
C ALA A 177 -15.07 -11.99 1.87
N CYS A 178 -14.34 -12.20 2.96
CA CYS A 178 -14.92 -12.22 4.31
C CYS A 178 -15.56 -10.88 4.69
N THR A 179 -14.91 -9.75 4.37
CA THR A 179 -15.46 -8.41 4.63
C THR A 179 -16.66 -8.09 3.77
N THR A 180 -16.68 -8.59 2.53
CA THR A 180 -17.85 -8.50 1.63
C THR A 180 -19.02 -9.30 2.18
N LEU A 181 -18.79 -10.54 2.65
CA LEU A 181 -19.82 -11.36 3.29
C LEU A 181 -20.41 -10.69 4.54
N ALA A 182 -19.57 -10.00 5.34
CA ALA A 182 -20.06 -9.20 6.47
C ALA A 182 -20.98 -8.06 6.01
N GLY A 183 -20.64 -7.37 4.93
CA GLY A 183 -21.51 -6.34 4.34
C GLY A 183 -22.82 -6.91 3.78
N LEU A 184 -22.79 -8.06 3.11
CA LEU A 184 -24.01 -8.72 2.63
C LEU A 184 -24.91 -9.16 3.79
N ALA A 185 -24.33 -9.62 4.90
CA ALA A 185 -25.08 -9.93 6.11
C ALA A 185 -25.74 -8.67 6.72
N GLY A 186 -25.01 -7.55 6.78
CA GLY A 186 -25.56 -6.26 7.23
C GLY A 186 -26.76 -5.83 6.40
N MET A 187 -26.62 -5.89 5.07
CA MET A 187 -27.70 -5.60 4.13
C MET A 187 -28.94 -6.48 4.34
N PHE A 188 -28.76 -7.80 4.51
CA PHE A 188 -29.86 -8.73 4.75
C PHE A 188 -30.58 -8.44 6.08
N VAL A 189 -29.82 -8.15 7.13
CA VAL A 189 -30.39 -7.77 8.44
C VAL A 189 -31.14 -6.44 8.34
N GLY A 190 -30.63 -5.46 7.58
CA GLY A 190 -31.28 -4.16 7.38
C GLY A 190 -32.64 -4.31 6.70
N ILE A 191 -32.72 -5.18 5.68
CA ILE A 191 -33.97 -5.48 4.98
C ILE A 191 -34.99 -6.17 5.91
N THR A 192 -34.55 -7.10 6.76
CA THR A 192 -35.46 -7.85 7.65
C THR A 192 -35.92 -7.05 8.86
N LEU A 193 -35.07 -6.17 9.41
CA LEU A 193 -35.37 -5.33 10.57
C LEU A 193 -35.94 -3.96 10.20
N LYS A 194 -36.23 -3.71 8.93
CA LYS A 194 -36.77 -2.44 8.40
C LYS A 194 -37.88 -1.82 9.26
N SER A 195 -38.85 -2.62 9.72
CA SER A 195 -39.96 -2.12 10.54
C SER A 195 -39.54 -1.64 11.93
N TRP A 196 -38.42 -2.13 12.47
CA TRP A 196 -37.88 -1.81 13.79
C TRP A 196 -36.82 -0.70 13.73
N LEU A 197 -36.13 -0.58 12.59
CA LEU A 197 -35.05 0.38 12.37
C LEU A 197 -35.54 1.77 11.94
N HIS A 198 -36.86 2.02 11.93
CA HIS A 198 -37.45 3.29 11.49
C HIS A 198 -37.14 4.51 12.37
N HIS A 199 -36.39 4.35 13.46
CA HIS A 199 -35.95 5.46 14.28
C HIS A 199 -34.64 6.05 13.75
N GLY A 200 -34.64 7.34 13.36
CA GLY A 200 -33.45 8.06 12.87
C GLY A 200 -32.23 7.93 13.79
N LEU A 201 -32.45 7.86 15.10
CA LEU A 201 -31.40 7.60 16.10
C LEU A 201 -30.59 6.31 15.84
N VAL A 202 -31.24 5.27 15.32
CA VAL A 202 -30.60 3.99 15.03
C VAL A 202 -29.68 4.10 13.80
N ALA A 203 -30.11 4.82 12.76
CA ALA A 203 -29.28 5.09 11.59
C ALA A 203 -28.05 5.92 11.97
N VAL A 204 -28.22 6.95 12.79
CA VAL A 204 -27.12 7.77 13.32
C VAL A 204 -26.15 6.92 14.14
N ALA A 205 -26.65 6.02 15.00
CA ALA A 205 -25.81 5.11 15.77
C ALA A 205 -24.96 4.20 14.87
N PHE A 206 -25.54 3.59 13.82
CA PHE A 206 -24.78 2.73 12.90
C PHE A 206 -23.76 3.52 12.07
N PHE A 207 -24.09 4.75 11.68
CA PHE A 207 -23.13 5.64 11.03
C PHE A 207 -21.93 5.94 11.94
N CYS A 208 -22.18 6.24 13.23
CA CYS A 208 -21.12 6.41 14.22
C CYS A 208 -20.26 5.16 14.37
N ILE A 209 -20.87 3.97 14.45
CA ILE A 209 -20.14 2.71 14.56
C ILE A 209 -19.26 2.50 13.32
N MET A 210 -19.79 2.78 12.13
CA MET A 210 -19.04 2.69 10.87
C MET A 210 -17.85 3.66 10.87
N ALA A 211 -18.08 4.94 11.19
CA ALA A 211 -17.04 5.98 11.21
C ALA A 211 -15.95 5.68 12.26
N VAL A 212 -16.34 5.33 13.48
CA VAL A 212 -15.41 4.94 14.54
C VAL A 212 -14.63 3.69 14.13
N SER A 213 -15.27 2.70 13.51
CA SER A 213 -14.59 1.49 13.03
C SER A 213 -13.56 1.80 11.94
N ALA A 214 -13.90 2.66 10.99
CA ALA A 214 -13.00 3.14 9.94
C ALA A 214 -11.77 3.84 10.53
N CYS A 215 -12.00 4.83 11.42
CA CYS A 215 -10.93 5.59 12.05
C CYS A 215 -10.06 4.70 12.96
N ALA A 216 -10.66 3.90 13.83
CA ALA A 216 -9.92 3.00 14.71
C ALA A 216 -9.11 1.97 13.91
N SER A 217 -9.66 1.41 12.82
CA SER A 217 -8.93 0.46 11.97
C SER A 217 -7.75 1.10 11.24
N SER A 218 -7.81 2.41 10.94
CA SER A 218 -6.68 3.15 10.35
C SER A 218 -5.59 3.51 11.37
N LEU A 219 -5.95 3.69 12.65
CA LEU A 219 -5.03 4.15 13.69
C LEU A 219 -4.36 2.99 14.45
N LEU A 220 -5.06 1.87 14.60
CA LEU A 220 -4.57 0.72 15.34
C LEU A 220 -3.65 -0.15 14.48
N GLN A 221 -2.57 -0.65 15.08
CA GLN A 221 -1.59 -1.53 14.42
C GLN A 221 -1.89 -3.03 14.59
N ASP A 222 -2.82 -3.39 15.49
CA ASP A 222 -3.13 -4.79 15.76
C ASP A 222 -3.96 -5.40 14.61
N PRO A 223 -3.47 -6.47 13.96
CA PRO A 223 -4.14 -7.04 12.80
C PRO A 223 -5.49 -7.68 13.13
N TYR A 224 -5.67 -8.25 14.32
CA TYR A 224 -6.91 -8.91 14.72
C TYR A 224 -8.00 -7.87 15.01
N VAL A 225 -7.64 -6.79 15.71
CA VAL A 225 -8.57 -5.69 15.97
C VAL A 225 -9.01 -5.03 14.67
N ARG A 226 -8.07 -4.80 13.73
CA ARG A 226 -8.42 -4.26 12.41
C ARG A 226 -9.38 -5.14 11.62
N VAL A 227 -9.20 -6.46 11.61
CA VAL A 227 -10.16 -7.40 10.97
C VAL A 227 -11.55 -7.25 11.57
N ALA A 228 -11.66 -7.21 12.90
CA ALA A 228 -12.94 -7.06 13.58
C ALA A 228 -13.60 -5.72 13.21
N LEU A 229 -12.86 -4.62 13.28
CA LEU A 229 -13.35 -3.27 12.96
C LEU A 229 -13.78 -3.16 11.49
N ASN A 230 -13.01 -3.70 10.54
CA ASN A 230 -13.38 -3.66 9.12
C ASN A 230 -14.68 -4.43 8.85
N ARG A 231 -14.88 -5.57 9.50
CA ARG A 231 -16.11 -6.36 9.39
C ARG A 231 -17.30 -5.67 10.05
N ILE A 232 -17.12 -5.12 11.26
CA ILE A 232 -18.15 -4.35 11.98
C ILE A 232 -18.54 -3.11 11.17
N GLY A 233 -17.56 -2.39 10.62
CA GLY A 233 -17.80 -1.22 9.80
C GLY A 233 -18.52 -1.57 8.49
N SER A 234 -18.09 -2.62 7.80
CA SER A 234 -18.76 -3.13 6.58
C SER A 234 -20.21 -3.55 6.85
N PHE A 235 -20.43 -4.30 7.94
CA PHE A 235 -21.77 -4.71 8.38
C PHE A 235 -22.63 -3.49 8.75
N SER A 236 -22.12 -2.56 9.55
CA SER A 236 -22.88 -1.39 10.00
C SER A 236 -23.21 -0.42 8.86
N GLY A 237 -22.28 -0.20 7.93
CA GLY A 237 -22.48 0.69 6.80
C GLY A 237 -23.52 0.18 5.79
N THR A 238 -23.68 -1.14 5.68
CA THR A 238 -24.67 -1.79 4.80
C THR A 238 -25.99 -2.11 5.52
N LEU A 239 -25.99 -2.10 6.85
CA LEU A 239 -27.18 -2.28 7.70
C LEU A 239 -28.11 -1.07 7.67
N MET A 240 -27.58 0.12 7.43
CA MET A 240 -28.37 1.35 7.25
C MET A 240 -29.37 1.11 6.11
N ASP A 241 -30.66 0.95 6.44
CA ASP A 241 -31.68 0.45 5.53
C ASP A 241 -31.90 1.38 4.32
N PRO A 242 -32.05 0.81 3.10
CA PRO A 242 -32.54 1.53 1.95
C PRO A 242 -33.75 2.44 2.16
N SER A 243 -34.66 2.08 3.06
CA SER A 243 -35.88 2.84 3.24
C SER A 243 -35.85 3.91 4.34
N CYS A 244 -34.78 4.00 5.12
CA CYS A 244 -34.63 5.09 6.10
C CYS A 244 -34.31 6.45 5.47
N ILE A 245 -33.84 6.49 4.21
CA ILE A 245 -33.55 7.75 3.47
C ILE A 245 -34.72 8.17 2.55
N LEU A 246 -35.64 7.24 2.26
CA LEU A 246 -36.58 7.39 1.13
C LEU A 246 -38.03 7.65 1.53
N LYS A 247 -38.34 7.83 2.82
CA LYS A 247 -39.74 7.82 3.27
C LYS A 247 -40.40 9.18 3.47
N ASP A 248 -39.68 10.30 3.38
CA ASP A 248 -40.26 11.59 3.80
C ASP A 248 -40.09 12.78 2.85
N SER A 249 -40.06 12.55 1.53
CA SER A 249 -40.29 13.69 0.64
C SER A 249 -41.40 13.40 -0.35
N SER A 250 -42.36 14.31 -0.31
CA SER A 250 -43.22 14.83 -1.38
C SER A 250 -42.53 15.10 -2.73
N THR A 251 -41.42 14.42 -3.05
CA THR A 251 -40.72 14.46 -4.34
C THR A 251 -41.46 13.69 -5.45
N GLU A 252 -42.62 13.10 -5.17
CA GLU A 252 -43.51 12.53 -6.20
C GLU A 252 -43.86 13.55 -7.31
N ASP A 253 -43.73 14.85 -7.03
CA ASP A 253 -44.02 15.92 -8.00
C ASP A 253 -42.81 16.42 -8.80
N LEU A 254 -41.57 15.93 -8.57
CA LEU A 254 -40.41 16.33 -9.38
C LEU A 254 -40.27 15.41 -10.62
N PRO A 255 -40.52 15.92 -11.85
CA PRO A 255 -40.48 15.09 -13.04
C PRO A 255 -39.05 14.65 -13.41
N GLY A 256 -38.89 13.38 -13.77
CA GLY A 256 -37.67 12.85 -14.41
C GLY A 256 -36.61 12.31 -13.46
N ILE A 257 -35.35 12.72 -13.68
CA ILE A 257 -34.15 12.14 -13.01
C ILE A 257 -34.14 12.43 -11.50
N ALA A 258 -34.75 13.53 -11.05
CA ALA A 258 -34.81 13.93 -9.64
C ALA A 258 -35.48 12.87 -8.74
N ALA A 259 -36.51 12.16 -9.23
CA ALA A 259 -37.19 11.10 -8.48
C ALA A 259 -36.29 9.88 -8.18
N TYR A 260 -35.19 9.70 -8.92
CA TYR A 260 -34.25 8.59 -8.72
C TYR A 260 -33.04 8.95 -7.87
N GLU A 261 -32.83 10.24 -7.58
CA GLU A 261 -31.63 10.73 -6.91
C GLU A 261 -31.37 10.07 -5.55
N PRO A 262 -32.34 9.99 -4.60
CA PRO A 262 -32.02 9.48 -3.27
C PRO A 262 -31.67 7.99 -3.31
N ARG A 263 -32.33 7.22 -4.19
CA ARG A 263 -31.96 5.82 -4.47
C ARG A 263 -30.54 5.74 -5.00
N LEU A 264 -30.17 6.55 -5.98
CA LEU A 264 -28.83 6.53 -6.56
C LEU A 264 -27.75 6.86 -5.49
N ARG A 265 -27.94 7.93 -4.73
CA ARG A 265 -27.03 8.33 -3.64
C ARG A 265 -26.82 7.20 -2.63
N GLN A 266 -27.90 6.54 -2.24
CA GLN A 266 -27.87 5.45 -1.29
C GLN A 266 -27.13 4.21 -1.84
N HIS A 267 -27.34 3.83 -3.11
CA HIS A 267 -26.57 2.74 -3.73
C HIS A 267 -25.08 3.09 -3.84
N LEU A 268 -24.76 4.34 -4.18
CA LEU A 268 -23.38 4.82 -4.22
C LEU A 268 -22.72 4.79 -2.85
N PHE A 269 -23.46 5.13 -1.78
CA PHE A 269 -22.97 5.04 -0.40
C PHE A 269 -22.63 3.61 0.00
N PHE A 270 -23.50 2.64 -0.29
CA PHE A 270 -23.20 1.23 0.02
C PHE A 270 -22.03 0.70 -0.77
N LEU A 271 -21.95 1.03 -2.07
CA LEU A 271 -20.83 0.66 -2.90
C LEU A 271 -19.53 1.27 -2.36
N ALA A 272 -19.57 2.55 -1.98
CA ALA A 272 -18.44 3.24 -1.37
C ALA A 272 -18.00 2.58 -0.06
N ALA A 273 -18.92 2.27 0.85
CA ALA A 273 -18.64 1.60 2.11
C ALA A 273 -18.03 0.21 1.89
N ALA A 274 -18.61 -0.60 1.00
CA ALA A 274 -18.12 -1.93 0.67
C ALA A 274 -16.70 -1.89 0.07
N VAL A 275 -16.47 -1.00 -0.91
CA VAL A 275 -15.14 -0.79 -1.51
C VAL A 275 -14.14 -0.29 -0.48
N PHE A 276 -14.53 0.67 0.36
CA PHE A 276 -13.66 1.23 1.39
C PHE A 276 -13.19 0.18 2.40
N PHE A 277 -14.09 -0.62 2.98
CA PHE A 277 -13.69 -1.66 3.92
C PHE A 277 -12.95 -2.82 3.24
N GLY A 278 -13.21 -3.08 1.96
CA GLY A 278 -12.37 -3.96 1.14
C GLY A 278 -10.94 -3.44 1.00
N LEU A 279 -10.76 -2.15 0.71
CA LEU A 279 -9.45 -1.50 0.66
C LEU A 279 -8.76 -1.46 2.02
N MET A 280 -9.50 -1.30 3.12
CA MET A 280 -8.93 -1.36 4.48
C MET A 280 -8.33 -2.74 4.80
N GLU A 281 -8.92 -3.82 4.29
CA GLU A 281 -8.32 -5.16 4.39
C GLU A 281 -7.05 -5.28 3.54
N VAL A 282 -7.02 -4.65 2.36
CA VAL A 282 -5.82 -4.58 1.51
C VAL A 282 -4.68 -3.88 2.26
N ASP A 283 -4.94 -2.71 2.84
CA ASP A 283 -3.94 -1.95 3.59
C ASP A 283 -3.44 -2.73 4.82
N ARG A 284 -4.34 -3.44 5.51
CA ARG A 284 -4.00 -4.30 6.66
C ARG A 284 -3.05 -5.42 6.27
N ILE A 285 -3.38 -6.19 5.23
CA ILE A 285 -2.57 -7.33 4.79
C ILE A 285 -1.20 -6.87 4.30
N ARG A 286 -1.15 -5.81 3.49
CA ARG A 286 0.11 -5.22 3.03
C ARG A 286 0.94 -4.66 4.17
N GLY A 287 0.31 -4.09 5.20
CA GLY A 287 0.99 -3.66 6.42
C GLY A 287 1.65 -4.81 7.16
N GLU A 288 0.92 -5.91 7.36
CA GLU A 288 1.44 -7.12 8.00
C GLU A 288 2.60 -7.74 7.20
N SER A 289 2.44 -7.87 5.88
CA SER A 289 3.49 -8.39 4.99
C SER A 289 4.79 -7.60 5.12
N ARG A 290 4.72 -6.26 5.06
CA ARG A 290 5.89 -5.39 5.23
C ARG A 290 6.52 -5.53 6.61
N LYS A 291 5.72 -5.70 7.67
CA LYS A 291 6.24 -5.95 9.02
C LYS A 291 7.00 -7.28 9.08
N GLN A 292 6.49 -8.33 8.46
CA GLN A 292 7.19 -9.63 8.38
C GLN A 292 8.50 -9.51 7.60
N GLU A 293 8.51 -8.81 6.48
CA GLU A 293 9.75 -8.59 5.71
C GLU A 293 10.78 -7.75 6.46
N ALA A 294 10.35 -6.74 7.21
CA ALA A 294 11.22 -5.98 8.11
C ALA A 294 11.77 -6.87 9.24
N LEU A 295 10.98 -7.80 9.78
CA LEU A 295 11.44 -8.78 10.77
C LEU A 295 12.49 -9.74 10.19
N HIS A 296 12.31 -10.19 8.94
CA HIS A 296 13.31 -10.99 8.24
C HIS A 296 14.63 -10.23 8.07
N LEU A 297 14.59 -8.95 7.70
CA LEU A 297 15.79 -8.10 7.61
C LEU A 297 16.41 -7.76 8.97
N ARG A 298 15.67 -7.84 10.08
CA ARG A 298 16.21 -7.64 11.44
C ARG A 298 16.79 -8.91 12.06
N ARG A 299 16.40 -10.10 11.57
CA ARG A 299 16.81 -11.37 12.16
C ARG A 299 18.34 -11.55 12.12
N GLY A 300 18.97 -11.45 13.28
CA GLY A 300 20.42 -11.55 13.47
C GLY A 300 21.21 -10.27 13.17
N PHE A 301 20.55 -9.18 12.78
CA PHE A 301 21.19 -7.88 12.60
C PHE A 301 21.03 -7.06 13.88
N GLU A 302 22.12 -6.84 14.63
CA GLU A 302 22.06 -6.13 15.92
C GLU A 302 22.12 -4.60 15.80
N GLY A 303 21.80 -4.07 14.61
CA GLY A 303 21.71 -2.63 14.36
C GLY A 303 22.99 -2.00 13.83
N SER A 304 24.09 -2.76 13.69
CA SER A 304 25.31 -2.26 13.06
C SER A 304 25.95 -3.25 12.10
N ILE A 305 26.43 -2.75 10.96
CA ILE A 305 27.22 -3.51 9.99
C ILE A 305 28.60 -3.89 10.53
N ALA A 306 29.03 -3.33 11.67
CA ALA A 306 30.28 -3.69 12.32
C ALA A 306 30.38 -5.20 12.60
N GLN A 307 29.24 -5.84 12.84
CA GLN A 307 29.12 -7.27 13.12
C GLN A 307 28.87 -8.13 11.88
N ALA A 308 28.70 -7.52 10.71
CA ALA A 308 28.50 -8.25 9.47
C ALA A 308 29.75 -9.06 9.12
N THR A 309 29.52 -10.28 8.63
CA THR A 309 30.58 -11.26 8.35
C THR A 309 30.78 -11.45 6.85
N CYS A 310 31.96 -11.91 6.47
CA CYS A 310 32.29 -12.31 5.10
C CYS A 310 32.90 -13.71 5.14
N SER A 311 32.69 -14.50 4.09
CA SER A 311 33.34 -15.80 3.94
C SER A 311 34.85 -15.67 3.76
N GLN A 312 35.31 -14.59 3.13
CA GLN A 312 36.73 -14.28 2.94
C GLN A 312 37.14 -13.12 3.85
N ALA A 313 38.12 -13.37 4.73
CA ALA A 313 38.61 -12.37 5.67
C ALA A 313 39.28 -11.17 4.96
N GLU A 314 39.97 -11.42 3.84
CA GLU A 314 40.60 -10.38 3.04
C GLU A 314 39.57 -9.41 2.44
N ASP A 315 38.47 -9.94 1.90
CA ASP A 315 37.34 -9.12 1.41
C ASP A 315 36.73 -8.31 2.55
N ALA A 316 36.62 -8.90 3.75
CA ALA A 316 36.07 -8.21 4.90
C ALA A 316 36.90 -6.98 5.26
N GLU A 317 38.22 -7.12 5.28
CA GLU A 317 39.12 -6.00 5.56
C GLU A 317 39.03 -4.92 4.48
N LYS A 318 39.06 -5.31 3.19
CA LYS A 318 38.92 -4.39 2.06
C LYS A 318 37.61 -3.61 2.10
N ILE A 319 36.50 -4.27 2.41
CA ILE A 319 35.19 -3.63 2.54
C ILE A 319 35.17 -2.67 3.72
N ARG A 320 35.68 -3.08 4.88
CA ARG A 320 35.75 -2.22 6.07
C ARG A 320 36.60 -0.98 5.82
N ILE A 321 37.74 -1.12 5.14
CA ILE A 321 38.59 0.00 4.70
C ILE A 321 37.81 0.90 3.72
N ALA A 322 37.10 0.32 2.74
CA ALA A 322 36.34 1.08 1.74
C ALA A 322 35.19 1.91 2.35
N ILE A 323 34.54 1.37 3.39
CA ILE A 323 33.52 2.08 4.18
C ILE A 323 34.20 3.16 5.05
N GLY A 324 35.32 2.81 5.68
CA GLY A 324 36.10 3.71 6.51
C GLY A 324 35.34 4.18 7.74
N SER A 325 35.37 5.48 8.02
CA SER A 325 34.66 6.11 9.15
C SER A 325 33.14 6.28 8.95
N ARG A 326 32.59 5.77 7.83
CA ARG A 326 31.17 5.99 7.47
C ARG A 326 30.23 4.88 7.89
N THR A 327 30.66 3.97 8.77
CA THR A 327 29.83 2.90 9.34
C THR A 327 28.47 3.42 9.82
N ASP A 328 28.46 4.52 10.59
CA ASP A 328 27.23 5.12 11.12
C ASP A 328 26.26 5.58 10.02
N ALA A 329 26.78 6.06 8.88
CA ALA A 329 25.94 6.47 7.75
C ALA A 329 25.27 5.27 7.07
N VAL A 330 25.96 4.13 7.01
CA VAL A 330 25.41 2.87 6.49
C VAL A 330 24.35 2.32 7.43
N ASP A 331 24.67 2.29 8.73
CA ASP A 331 23.76 1.84 9.78
C ASP A 331 22.49 2.68 9.78
N HIS A 332 22.61 4.00 9.62
CA HIS A 332 21.49 4.90 9.44
C HIS A 332 20.69 4.60 8.15
N ALA A 333 21.33 4.35 7.01
CA ALA A 333 20.62 4.03 5.77
C ALA A 333 19.81 2.71 5.87
N ILE A 334 20.39 1.69 6.54
CA ILE A 334 19.73 0.42 6.84
C ILE A 334 18.62 0.65 7.87
N HIS A 335 18.84 1.46 8.90
CA HIS A 335 17.82 1.84 9.87
C HIS A 335 16.59 2.44 9.17
N VAL A 336 16.81 3.43 8.30
CA VAL A 336 15.74 4.06 7.51
C VAL A 336 15.00 3.01 6.68
N LEU A 337 15.72 2.11 5.99
CA LEU A 337 15.10 1.01 5.24
C LEU A 337 14.21 0.12 6.12
N LEU A 338 14.72 -0.29 7.29
CA LEU A 338 14.03 -1.17 8.23
C LEU A 338 12.84 -0.50 8.95
N THR A 339 12.86 0.81 9.11
CA THR A 339 11.84 1.59 9.82
C THR A 339 10.76 2.09 8.86
N ALA A 340 11.15 2.61 7.69
CA ALA A 340 10.20 3.12 6.69
C ALA A 340 9.69 2.04 5.74
N GLY A 341 10.43 0.95 5.53
CA GLY A 341 10.16 -0.07 4.49
C GLY A 341 10.75 0.28 3.12
N MET A 342 11.51 1.37 3.02
CA MET A 342 12.31 1.81 1.87
C MET A 342 13.34 2.86 2.34
N SER A 343 14.39 3.13 1.55
CA SER A 343 15.38 4.18 1.84
C SER A 343 15.60 5.05 0.61
N THR A 344 15.13 6.30 0.67
CA THR A 344 15.33 7.35 -0.35
C THR A 344 16.12 8.50 0.23
N PRO A 345 16.75 9.36 -0.59
CA PRO A 345 17.42 10.57 -0.08
C PRO A 345 16.52 11.40 0.85
N THR A 346 15.29 11.66 0.43
CA THR A 346 14.29 12.43 1.19
C THR A 346 13.99 11.80 2.55
N LEU A 347 13.71 10.48 2.61
CA LEU A 347 13.42 9.80 3.88
C LEU A 347 14.62 9.81 4.83
N ARG A 348 15.84 9.71 4.29
CA ARG A 348 17.07 9.80 5.08
C ARG A 348 17.28 11.20 5.66
N GLU A 349 16.91 12.25 4.94
CA GLU A 349 16.95 13.62 5.44
C GLU A 349 15.88 13.87 6.51
N MET A 350 14.66 13.34 6.31
CA MET A 350 13.58 13.45 7.29
C MET A 350 13.92 12.78 8.62
N ASP A 351 14.50 11.59 8.60
CA ASP A 351 14.94 10.87 9.81
C ASP A 351 16.02 11.66 10.56
N ARG A 352 17.00 12.22 9.84
CA ARG A 352 18.03 13.11 10.41
C ARG A 352 17.45 14.39 11.03
N ALA A 353 16.32 14.87 10.51
CA ALA A 353 15.60 16.00 11.08
C ALA A 353 14.74 15.62 12.31
N GLY A 354 14.76 14.35 12.74
CA GLY A 354 13.97 13.85 13.86
C GLY A 354 12.49 13.62 13.53
N ILE A 355 12.12 13.61 12.24
CA ILE A 355 10.75 13.33 11.81
C ILE A 355 10.56 11.82 11.78
N SER A 356 9.50 11.33 12.44
CA SER A 356 9.17 9.91 12.41
C SER A 356 8.88 9.43 10.98
N ILE A 357 9.70 8.50 10.50
CA ILE A 357 9.58 7.85 9.18
C ILE A 357 8.93 6.46 9.27
N GLU A 358 8.38 6.08 10.42
CA GLU A 358 7.84 4.73 10.64
C GLU A 358 6.79 4.36 9.61
N GLY A 359 7.08 3.32 8.83
CA GLY A 359 6.24 2.82 7.74
C GLY A 359 5.94 3.84 6.64
N ALA A 360 6.79 4.86 6.42
CA ALA A 360 6.60 5.89 5.41
C ALA A 360 6.60 5.36 3.96
N GLY A 361 7.27 4.23 3.70
CA GLY A 361 7.23 3.52 2.42
C GLY A 361 5.91 2.78 2.16
N GLY A 362 5.00 2.79 3.14
CA GLY A 362 3.67 2.22 3.00
C GLY A 362 2.61 3.21 2.61
N ALA A 363 2.10 3.08 1.40
CA ALA A 363 0.83 3.71 1.06
C ALA A 363 -0.33 2.99 1.78
N GLU A 364 -1.07 3.73 2.61
CA GLU A 364 -2.43 3.38 3.01
C GLU A 364 -3.38 3.99 1.99
N VAL A 365 -4.07 3.16 1.21
CA VAL A 365 -4.82 3.60 0.04
C VAL A 365 -6.28 3.85 0.37
N ALA A 366 -6.86 3.15 1.35
CA ALA A 366 -8.30 3.14 1.59
C ALA A 366 -8.88 4.53 1.89
N LEU A 367 -8.29 5.26 2.85
CA LEU A 367 -8.76 6.60 3.24
C LEU A 367 -8.48 7.66 2.17
N PRO A 368 -7.28 7.76 1.57
CA PRO A 368 -7.06 8.65 0.44
C PRO A 368 -7.98 8.34 -0.74
N PHE A 369 -8.27 7.08 -1.03
CA PHE A 369 -9.21 6.70 -2.09
C PHE A 369 -10.64 7.17 -1.78
N LEU A 370 -11.13 6.94 -0.56
CA LEU A 370 -12.44 7.42 -0.14
C LEU A 370 -12.53 8.95 -0.26
N PHE A 371 -11.52 9.66 0.23
CA PHE A 371 -11.52 11.13 0.24
C PHE A 371 -11.30 11.75 -1.15
N LEU A 372 -10.29 11.30 -1.89
CA LEU A 372 -9.88 11.91 -3.16
C LEU A 372 -10.63 11.37 -4.37
N ALA A 373 -11.12 10.13 -4.34
CA ALA A 373 -11.85 9.56 -5.47
C ALA A 373 -13.35 9.60 -5.22
N VAL A 374 -13.84 8.91 -4.18
CA VAL A 374 -15.28 8.74 -3.95
C VAL A 374 -15.94 10.07 -3.58
N PHE A 375 -15.48 10.74 -2.52
CA PHE A 375 -16.08 12.02 -2.11
C PHE A 375 -15.83 13.13 -3.14
N HIS A 376 -14.70 13.12 -3.83
CA HIS A 376 -14.49 14.06 -4.93
C HIS A 376 -15.50 13.87 -6.06
N PHE A 377 -15.74 12.62 -6.49
CA PHE A 377 -16.73 12.31 -7.52
C PHE A 377 -18.14 12.72 -7.09
N LEU A 378 -18.57 12.37 -5.88
CA LEU A 378 -19.89 12.74 -5.36
C LEU A 378 -20.06 14.27 -5.29
N SER A 379 -19.08 15.00 -4.75
CA SER A 379 -19.10 16.46 -4.70
C SER A 379 -19.10 17.10 -6.09
N LEU A 380 -18.40 16.50 -7.06
CA LEU A 380 -18.37 17.00 -8.43
C LEU A 380 -19.72 16.80 -9.14
N VAL A 381 -20.33 15.62 -8.98
CA VAL A 381 -21.67 15.34 -9.53
C VAL A 381 -22.68 16.34 -8.98
N GLN A 382 -22.67 16.56 -7.65
CA GLN A 382 -23.57 17.54 -7.05
C GLN A 382 -23.32 18.96 -7.57
N LEU A 383 -22.06 19.41 -7.60
CA LEU A 383 -21.72 20.74 -8.11
C LEU A 383 -22.25 20.94 -9.55
N VAL A 384 -22.18 19.89 -10.39
CA VAL A 384 -22.74 19.94 -11.75
C VAL A 384 -24.27 20.03 -11.73
N LEU A 385 -24.94 19.29 -10.85
CA LEU A 385 -26.39 19.37 -10.67
C LEU A 385 -26.80 20.77 -10.20
N ASP A 386 -26.10 21.33 -9.21
CA ASP A 386 -26.36 22.67 -8.68
C ASP A 386 -26.18 23.73 -9.77
N ILE A 387 -25.10 23.67 -10.54
CA ILE A 387 -24.89 24.59 -11.67
C ILE A 387 -25.98 24.42 -12.73
N ALA A 388 -26.41 23.19 -13.02
CA ALA A 388 -27.38 22.91 -14.06
C ALA A 388 -28.79 23.41 -13.71
N PHE A 389 -29.22 23.16 -12.46
CA PHE A 389 -30.60 23.35 -12.03
C PHE A 389 -30.82 24.61 -11.18
N LEU A 390 -29.79 25.12 -10.50
CA LEU A 390 -29.90 26.16 -9.45
C LEU A 390 -29.25 27.49 -9.87
N ARG A 391 -29.30 27.77 -11.19
CA ARG A 391 -28.58 28.83 -11.90
C ARG A 391 -28.67 30.25 -11.30
N SER A 392 -29.66 30.55 -10.48
CA SER A 392 -29.94 31.92 -10.02
C SER A 392 -29.16 32.37 -8.79
N VAL A 393 -28.51 31.47 -8.03
CA VAL A 393 -27.85 31.85 -6.77
C VAL A 393 -26.44 31.27 -6.71
N TRP A 394 -25.45 32.13 -6.92
CA TRP A 394 -24.03 31.76 -6.99
C TRP A 394 -23.48 31.12 -5.70
N GLN A 395 -24.13 31.39 -4.57
CA GLN A 395 -23.73 30.85 -3.27
C GLN A 395 -23.87 29.32 -3.22
N TYR A 396 -24.84 28.74 -3.95
CA TYR A 396 -25.06 27.28 -3.94
C TYR A 396 -23.95 26.52 -4.63
N TRP A 397 -23.32 27.06 -5.68
CA TRP A 397 -22.21 26.37 -6.33
C TRP A 397 -20.83 26.81 -5.82
N LEU A 398 -20.70 27.99 -5.18
CA LEU A 398 -19.41 28.42 -4.65
C LEU A 398 -18.95 27.53 -3.48
N TRP A 399 -19.83 27.22 -2.53
CA TRP A 399 -19.46 26.45 -1.33
C TRP A 399 -19.04 25.01 -1.64
N PRO A 400 -19.75 24.23 -2.47
CA PRO A 400 -19.30 22.91 -2.92
C PRO A 400 -18.11 22.99 -3.88
N GLY A 401 -17.99 24.09 -4.63
CA GLY A 401 -16.89 24.33 -5.57
C GLY A 401 -15.51 24.40 -4.91
N ILE A 402 -15.41 24.98 -3.71
CA ILE A 402 -14.14 25.12 -2.99
C ILE A 402 -13.53 23.74 -2.61
N PRO A 403 -14.23 22.82 -1.92
CA PRO A 403 -13.72 21.48 -1.64
C PRO A 403 -13.37 20.68 -2.91
N VAL A 404 -14.17 20.81 -3.98
CA VAL A 404 -13.88 20.16 -5.27
C VAL A 404 -12.55 20.67 -5.83
N ALA A 405 -12.36 21.99 -5.90
CA ALA A 405 -11.13 22.60 -6.38
C ALA A 405 -9.90 22.20 -5.54
N ILE A 406 -10.03 22.20 -4.20
CA ILE A 406 -8.95 21.79 -3.29
C ILE A 406 -8.58 20.31 -3.52
N ARG A 407 -9.56 19.41 -3.59
CA ARG A 407 -9.30 17.98 -3.84
C ARG A 407 -8.67 17.76 -5.22
N SER A 408 -9.14 18.44 -6.26
CA SER A 408 -8.52 18.39 -7.59
C SER A 408 -7.05 18.84 -7.54
N LEU A 409 -6.74 19.93 -6.84
CA LEU A 409 -5.37 20.39 -6.67
C LEU A 409 -4.50 19.35 -5.95
N VAL A 410 -5.00 18.75 -4.86
CA VAL A 410 -4.29 17.68 -4.14
C VAL A 410 -4.05 16.47 -5.05
N ILE A 411 -5.04 16.06 -5.85
CA ILE A 411 -4.89 14.96 -6.82
C ILE A 411 -3.80 15.30 -7.85
N LEU A 412 -3.77 16.52 -8.37
CA LEU A 412 -2.74 16.97 -9.32
C LEU A 412 -1.34 16.97 -8.70
N ILE A 413 -1.20 17.47 -7.46
CA ILE A 413 0.07 17.45 -6.73
C ILE A 413 0.56 16.01 -6.57
N ILE A 414 -0.29 15.10 -6.09
CA ILE A 414 0.07 13.68 -5.91
C ILE A 414 0.41 13.02 -7.25
N TRP A 415 -0.33 13.34 -8.30
CA TRP A 415 -0.08 12.80 -9.64
C TRP A 415 1.30 13.20 -10.18
N TRP A 416 1.79 14.39 -9.83
CA TRP A 416 3.11 14.90 -10.24
C TRP A 416 4.25 14.56 -9.29
N SER A 417 3.96 14.28 -8.01
CA SER A 417 4.97 13.89 -7.04
C SER A 417 5.70 12.60 -7.43
N PRO A 418 6.99 12.44 -7.10
CA PRO A 418 7.71 11.17 -7.08
C PRO A 418 6.98 10.07 -6.29
N ALA A 419 7.30 8.80 -6.57
CA ALA A 419 6.58 7.67 -5.98
C ALA A 419 6.68 7.59 -4.45
N ASP A 420 7.81 7.97 -3.86
CA ASP A 420 8.02 7.99 -2.42
C ASP A 420 7.24 9.12 -1.73
N GLU A 421 7.22 10.31 -2.35
CA GLU A 421 6.38 11.42 -1.90
C GLU A 421 4.88 11.06 -1.94
N ARG A 422 4.42 10.29 -2.95
CA ARG A 422 3.03 9.82 -3.01
C ARG A 422 2.67 8.91 -1.84
N CYS A 423 3.54 7.95 -1.51
CA CYS A 423 3.33 7.06 -0.37
C CYS A 423 3.20 7.85 0.93
N PHE A 424 4.10 8.83 1.12
CA PHE A 424 4.06 9.71 2.28
C PHE A 424 2.79 10.58 2.30
N ALA A 425 2.43 11.20 1.19
CA ALA A 425 1.23 12.03 1.05
C ALA A 425 -0.05 11.24 1.36
N PHE A 426 -0.18 10.01 0.86
CA PHE A 426 -1.30 9.13 1.17
C PHE A 426 -1.40 8.82 2.66
N LYS A 427 -0.28 8.55 3.32
CA LYS A 427 -0.27 8.32 4.76
C LYS A 427 -0.68 9.57 5.56
N MET A 428 -0.23 10.75 5.13
CA MET A 428 -0.62 12.01 5.76
C MET A 428 -2.10 12.30 5.57
N ILE A 429 -2.63 12.08 4.36
CA ILE A 429 -4.06 12.23 4.07
C ILE A 429 -4.87 11.27 4.92
N ALA A 430 -4.46 10.01 5.05
CA ALA A 430 -5.13 9.04 5.91
C ALA A 430 -5.25 9.56 7.35
N LYS A 431 -4.15 10.04 7.94
CA LYS A 431 -4.16 10.59 9.31
C LYS A 431 -5.03 11.85 9.46
N VAL A 432 -4.92 12.79 8.52
CA VAL A 432 -5.69 14.05 8.55
C VAL A 432 -7.18 13.76 8.38
N VAL A 433 -7.55 12.90 7.44
CA VAL A 433 -8.94 12.49 7.19
C VAL A 433 -9.50 11.74 8.40
N SER A 434 -8.75 10.79 8.99
CA SER A 434 -9.19 10.11 10.22
C SER A 434 -9.41 11.08 11.37
N GLY A 435 -8.50 12.04 11.58
CA GLY A 435 -8.67 13.10 12.59
C GLY A 435 -9.90 13.97 12.32
N TYR A 436 -10.10 14.38 11.06
CA TYR A 436 -11.28 15.13 10.65
C TYR A 436 -12.58 14.36 10.94
N ILE A 437 -12.67 13.08 10.55
CA ILE A 437 -13.85 12.23 10.78
C ILE A 437 -14.12 12.07 12.28
N LEU A 438 -13.09 11.82 13.09
CA LEU A 438 -13.24 11.66 14.54
C LEU A 438 -13.78 12.91 15.25
N ILE A 439 -13.45 14.10 14.75
CA ILE A 439 -13.92 15.37 15.31
C ILE A 439 -15.30 15.72 14.76
N SER A 440 -15.49 15.62 13.46
CA SER A 440 -16.72 16.06 12.79
C SER A 440 -17.90 15.13 13.08
N CYS A 441 -17.74 13.81 13.06
CA CYS A 441 -18.84 12.88 13.28
C CYS A 441 -19.59 13.10 14.61
N PRO A 442 -18.92 13.20 15.78
CA PRO A 442 -19.62 13.46 17.05
C PRO A 442 -20.31 14.83 17.09
N LEU A 443 -19.70 15.86 16.51
CA LEU A 443 -20.29 17.20 16.47
C LEU A 443 -21.60 17.22 15.67
N LEU A 444 -21.68 16.43 14.60
CA LEU A 444 -22.89 16.35 13.78
C LEU A 444 -23.97 15.55 14.46
N VAL A 445 -23.59 14.45 15.11
CA VAL A 445 -24.53 13.65 15.92
C VAL A 445 -25.12 14.52 17.03
N PHE A 446 -24.29 15.33 17.69
CA PHE A 446 -24.74 16.28 18.70
C PHE A 446 -25.63 17.36 18.10
N TRP A 447 -25.23 17.92 16.94
CA TRP A 447 -26.01 18.93 16.23
C TRP A 447 -27.41 18.41 15.86
N GLU A 448 -27.48 17.23 15.26
CA GLU A 448 -28.73 16.55 14.90
C GLU A 448 -29.58 16.25 16.14
N TRP A 449 -28.95 15.74 17.20
CA TRP A 449 -29.66 15.46 18.44
C TRP A 449 -30.21 16.73 19.11
N SER A 450 -29.52 17.86 18.98
CA SER A 450 -29.94 19.12 19.59
C SER A 450 -31.08 19.83 18.84
N HIS A 451 -31.34 19.47 17.58
CA HIS A 451 -32.40 20.06 16.75
C HIS A 451 -33.51 19.01 16.54
N ASP A 452 -34.41 18.89 17.51
CA ASP A 452 -35.56 17.95 17.52
C ASP A 452 -36.49 18.05 16.29
N ASP A 453 -36.35 19.08 15.45
CA ASP A 453 -37.26 19.41 14.33
C ASP A 453 -36.68 19.15 12.93
N ILE A 454 -35.51 18.51 12.78
CA ILE A 454 -34.84 18.43 11.48
C ILE A 454 -34.24 17.04 11.19
N THR A 455 -35.07 15.99 11.13
CA THR A 455 -34.59 14.66 10.74
C THR A 455 -34.18 14.50 9.27
N ASP A 456 -34.33 15.53 8.42
CA ASP A 456 -34.04 15.44 6.98
C ASP A 456 -32.79 16.20 6.49
N GLN A 457 -32.17 17.11 7.26
CA GLN A 457 -31.17 18.03 6.68
C GLN A 457 -29.69 17.63 6.81
N VAL A 458 -29.22 16.86 7.80
CA VAL A 458 -27.75 16.67 7.96
C VAL A 458 -27.19 15.43 7.29
N ALA A 459 -28.01 14.38 7.04
CA ALA A 459 -27.66 13.35 6.05
C ALA A 459 -27.38 13.98 4.66
N TYR A 460 -28.03 15.10 4.35
CA TYR A 460 -27.77 15.96 3.20
C TYR A 460 -26.45 16.73 3.30
N THR A 461 -26.15 17.33 4.47
CA THR A 461 -24.97 18.20 4.62
C THR A 461 -23.65 17.44 4.57
N TRP A 462 -23.59 16.18 5.02
CA TRP A 462 -22.33 15.43 5.07
C TRP A 462 -21.85 14.87 3.73
N CYS A 463 -22.77 14.55 2.83
CA CYS A 463 -22.36 14.17 1.49
C CYS A 463 -21.89 15.39 0.68
N LEU A 464 -22.44 16.59 0.92
CA LEU A 464 -22.43 17.63 -0.14
C LEU A 464 -22.34 19.11 0.29
N GLY A 465 -22.30 19.46 1.58
CA GLY A 465 -22.18 20.87 1.99
C GLY A 465 -23.38 21.73 1.57
N ASP A 466 -24.59 21.17 1.67
CA ASP A 466 -25.82 21.81 1.23
C ASP A 466 -26.50 22.60 2.36
N ILE A 467 -26.81 23.87 2.12
CA ILE A 467 -27.61 24.73 3.00
C ILE A 467 -29.03 24.76 2.40
N SER A 468 -29.97 24.11 3.09
CA SER A 468 -31.32 23.74 2.66
C SER A 468 -32.10 24.77 1.80
N TYR A 469 -32.69 24.22 0.73
CA TYR A 469 -33.53 24.80 -0.32
C TYR A 469 -34.92 25.30 0.12
N ASN A 470 -35.44 24.80 1.24
CA ASN A 470 -36.89 24.87 1.51
C ASN A 470 -37.38 26.24 2.00
N HIS A 471 -36.52 27.10 2.54
CA HIS A 471 -36.96 28.41 3.05
C HIS A 471 -37.13 29.50 1.98
N VAL A 472 -36.59 29.31 0.76
CA VAL A 472 -36.64 30.36 -0.28
C VAL A 472 -37.85 30.23 -1.19
N LEU A 473 -38.39 29.01 -1.39
CA LEU A 473 -39.57 28.79 -2.25
C LEU A 473 -40.88 29.26 -1.57
N ASP A 474 -41.00 29.13 -0.25
CA ASP A 474 -42.17 29.64 0.50
C ASP A 474 -42.22 31.17 0.59
N ALA A 475 -41.09 31.85 0.45
CA ALA A 475 -41.05 33.31 0.44
C ALA A 475 -41.56 33.93 -0.88
N GLY A 476 -41.65 33.14 -1.96
CA GLY A 476 -42.04 33.61 -3.30
C GLY A 476 -43.52 33.40 -3.67
N SER A 477 -44.23 32.52 -2.97
CA SER A 477 -45.60 32.10 -3.34
C SER A 477 -46.71 32.97 -2.76
N HIS A 478 -46.42 33.84 -1.78
CA HIS A 478 -47.43 34.66 -1.09
C HIS A 478 -47.73 36.05 -1.70
N HIS A 479 -47.29 36.35 -2.94
CA HIS A 479 -47.49 37.69 -3.54
C HIS A 479 -48.21 37.76 -4.89
N TYR A 480 -48.86 36.68 -5.33
CA TYR A 480 -49.65 36.67 -6.58
C TYR A 480 -51.10 36.24 -6.39
N HIS A 481 -51.85 36.88 -5.49
CA HIS A 481 -53.32 36.86 -5.55
C HIS A 481 -53.93 38.19 -5.11
N HIS A 482 -54.35 38.96 -6.12
CA HIS A 482 -55.45 39.95 -6.17
C HIS A 482 -55.08 41.25 -6.87
N VAL A 483 -55.06 41.21 -8.21
CA VAL A 483 -55.62 42.32 -9.01
C VAL A 483 -56.40 41.70 -10.16
N SER A 484 -57.70 41.96 -10.20
CA SER A 484 -58.58 41.76 -11.35
C SER A 484 -59.65 42.86 -11.33
N PRO A 485 -60.14 43.25 -12.52
CA PRO A 485 -60.42 44.63 -12.91
C PRO A 485 -61.71 45.25 -12.37
#